data_AF-A0A329R9C8-F1
#
_entry.id   AF-A0A329R9C8-F1
#
_cell.length_a   1.000
_cell.length_b   1.000
_cell.length_c   1.000
_cell.angle_alpha   90.00
_cell.angle_beta   90.00
_cell.angle_gamma   90.00
#
_symmetry.space_group_name_H-M   'P 1'
#
loop_
_entity.id
_entity.type
_entity.pdbx_description
1 polymer ?
#
loop_
_entity_poly.entity_id
_entity_poly.type
_entity_poly.pdbx_seq_one_letter_code
_entity_poly.pdbx_strand_id
1 'polypeptide(L)'
;MNGQQALTAITAQRADALSNLGTSRVSKTVSEKLEVIAWIETHGDGIPTRALKHFRDERGWIVSWSQIRQWWKKREQLRQTRTTMRRVAGGGAKPRLRGLEEDLFDQVLYLRSNKEKVTRPWIQFTARAVASSQLGDHEFIASDRWTGGFMARYGLFLRRTTNLTVLDDEELTDRSVN
;
A
#
# COMPACT_ATOMS: atom_id res chain seq x y z
N MET A 1 -9.10 -24.39 52.50
CA MET A 1 -8.24 -23.73 51.48
C MET A 1 -8.36 -22.23 51.66
N ASN A 2 -7.25 -21.56 51.95
CA ASN A 2 -7.21 -20.18 52.48
C ASN A 2 -7.62 -19.12 51.44
N GLY A 3 -8.50 -18.18 51.82
CA GLY A 3 -8.99 -17.10 50.97
C GLY A 3 -7.90 -16.19 50.36
N GLN A 4 -6.72 -16.14 50.98
CA GLN A 4 -5.53 -15.47 50.42
C GLN A 4 -5.03 -16.13 49.12
N GLN A 5 -5.12 -17.46 49.00
CA GLN A 5 -4.68 -18.18 47.80
C GLN A 5 -5.63 -17.95 46.62
N ALA A 6 -6.93 -17.78 46.88
CA ALA A 6 -7.94 -17.50 45.85
C ALA A 6 -7.77 -16.10 45.24
N LEU A 7 -7.53 -15.07 46.05
CA LEU A 7 -7.29 -13.70 45.57
C LEU A 7 -5.97 -13.58 44.79
N THR A 8 -4.95 -14.36 45.19
CA THR A 8 -3.65 -14.39 44.49
C THR A 8 -3.77 -15.08 43.14
N ALA A 9 -4.53 -16.18 43.06
CA ALA A 9 -4.81 -16.90 41.81
C ALA A 9 -5.62 -16.05 40.81
N ILE A 10 -6.65 -15.32 41.27
CA ILE A 10 -7.46 -14.44 40.41
C ILE A 10 -6.62 -13.27 39.86
N THR A 11 -5.71 -12.73 40.66
CA THR A 11 -4.81 -11.63 40.24
C THR A 11 -3.77 -12.12 39.23
N ALA A 12 -3.20 -13.30 39.44
CA ALA A 12 -2.27 -13.93 38.50
C ALA A 12 -2.94 -14.31 37.17
N GLN A 13 -4.17 -14.82 37.20
CA GLN A 13 -4.93 -15.20 36.01
C GLN A 13 -5.37 -13.97 35.17
N ARG A 14 -5.55 -12.81 35.82
CA ARG A 14 -5.82 -11.52 35.15
C ARG A 14 -4.56 -10.89 34.55
N ALA A 15 -3.39 -11.11 35.16
CA ALA A 15 -2.10 -10.71 34.59
C ALA A 15 -1.71 -11.56 33.37
N ASP A 16 -1.99 -12.87 33.41
CA ASP A 16 -1.77 -13.78 32.26
C ASP A 16 -2.75 -13.57 31.11
N ALA A 17 -3.99 -13.14 31.39
CA ALA A 17 -4.93 -12.74 30.34
C ALA A 17 -4.48 -11.47 29.58
N LEU A 18 -3.72 -10.59 30.22
CA LEU A 18 -3.14 -9.39 29.58
C LEU A 18 -1.82 -9.68 28.84
N SER A 19 -1.11 -10.76 29.19
CA SER A 19 0.12 -11.19 28.50
C SER A 19 -0.16 -12.04 27.25
N ASN A 20 -1.32 -12.72 27.18
CA ASN A 20 -1.70 -13.63 26.09
C ASN A 20 -2.52 -13.02 24.94
N LEU A 21 -2.86 -11.73 24.96
CA LEU A 21 -3.24 -11.05 23.72
C LEU A 21 -1.97 -10.84 22.90
N GLY A 22 -1.66 -11.85 22.07
CA GLY A 22 -0.69 -11.70 20.98
C GLY A 22 -0.90 -10.33 20.34
N THR A 23 0.11 -9.47 20.49
CA THR A 23 -0.03 -8.02 20.34
C THR A 23 -0.48 -7.68 18.93
N SER A 24 -1.80 -7.57 18.71
CA SER A 24 -2.36 -7.26 17.41
C SER A 24 -1.76 -5.94 16.95
N ARG A 25 -1.09 -5.95 15.79
CA ARG A 25 -0.38 -4.78 15.28
C ARG A 25 -1.40 -3.68 14.99
N VAL A 26 -1.48 -2.68 15.86
CA VAL A 26 -2.33 -1.51 15.63
C VAL A 26 -1.64 -0.56 14.66
N SER A 27 -2.27 -0.33 13.52
CA SER A 27 -1.77 0.61 12.51
C SER A 27 -2.02 2.05 12.94
N LYS A 28 -0.95 2.82 13.09
CA LYS A 28 -1.00 4.26 13.41
C LYS A 28 -1.11 5.14 12.15
N THR A 29 -1.92 6.18 12.25
CA THR A 29 -2.06 7.25 11.25
C THR A 29 -0.79 8.10 11.18
N VAL A 30 -0.64 8.88 10.11
CA VAL A 30 0.47 9.84 9.97
C VAL A 30 0.39 10.89 11.07
N SER A 31 -0.80 11.35 11.44
CA SER A 31 -1.00 12.28 12.56
C SER A 31 -0.40 11.76 13.87
N GLU A 32 -0.74 10.52 14.26
CA GLU A 32 -0.20 9.89 15.47
C GLU A 32 1.32 9.71 15.40
N LYS A 33 1.87 9.41 14.22
CA LYS A 33 3.32 9.30 14.04
C LYS A 33 4.03 10.65 14.15
N LEU A 34 3.40 11.72 13.65
CA LEU A 34 3.92 13.08 13.78
C LEU A 34 3.89 13.56 15.22
N GLU A 35 2.88 13.17 16.00
CA GLU A 35 2.85 13.42 17.44
C GLU A 35 4.06 12.79 18.16
N VAL A 36 4.41 11.55 17.79
CA VAL A 36 5.62 10.90 18.32
C VAL A 36 6.88 11.66 17.93
N ILE A 37 6.99 12.11 16.68
CA ILE A 37 8.14 12.89 16.20
C ILE A 37 8.26 14.21 16.95
N ALA A 38 7.16 14.95 17.10
CA ALA A 38 7.13 16.22 17.82
C ALA A 38 7.53 16.05 19.29
N TRP A 39 7.08 14.97 19.94
CA TRP A 39 7.48 14.65 21.31
C TRP A 39 8.98 14.36 21.41
N ILE A 40 9.55 13.59 20.47
CA ILE A 40 10.99 13.29 20.43
C ILE A 40 11.81 14.59 20.29
N GLU A 41 11.35 15.53 19.48
CA GLU A 41 12.04 16.81 19.24
C GLU A 41 11.98 17.75 20.45
N THR A 42 10.87 17.77 21.17
CA THR A 42 10.62 18.74 22.26
C THR A 42 11.00 18.23 23.64
N HIS A 43 10.78 16.95 23.91
CA HIS A 43 10.98 16.33 25.23
C HIS A 43 12.01 15.19 25.21
N GLY A 44 12.25 14.62 24.04
CA GLY A 44 13.12 13.45 23.87
C GLY A 44 14.57 13.76 23.54
N ASP A 45 14.98 15.03 23.45
CA ASP A 45 16.31 15.48 22.99
C ASP A 45 16.73 14.87 21.63
N GLY A 46 15.76 14.59 20.75
CA GLY A 46 16.03 13.91 19.48
C GLY A 46 16.33 12.41 19.62
N ILE A 47 16.21 11.84 20.82
CA ILE A 47 16.50 10.43 21.12
C ILE A 47 15.19 9.62 21.04
N PRO A 48 14.97 8.82 19.99
CA PRO A 48 13.68 8.16 19.74
C PRO A 48 13.32 7.12 20.81
N THR A 49 14.33 6.59 21.48
CA THR A 49 14.16 5.60 22.52
C THR A 49 13.32 6.17 23.68
N ARG A 50 13.56 7.41 24.08
CA ARG A 50 12.84 8.00 25.23
C ARG A 50 11.32 8.08 25.04
N ALA A 51 10.87 8.18 23.79
CA ALA A 51 9.43 8.25 23.47
C ALA A 51 8.68 6.96 23.81
N LEU A 52 9.33 5.80 23.89
CA LEU A 52 8.60 4.58 24.18
C LEU A 52 7.91 4.64 25.54
N LYS A 53 8.60 5.12 26.57
CA LYS A 53 8.04 5.21 27.93
C LYS A 53 6.76 6.07 27.92
N HIS A 54 6.82 7.25 27.29
CA HIS A 54 5.68 8.14 27.19
C HIS A 54 4.50 7.51 26.43
N PHE A 55 4.73 7.02 25.20
CA PHE A 55 3.62 6.55 24.37
C PHE A 55 3.08 5.18 24.81
N ARG A 56 3.94 4.28 25.31
CA ARG A 56 3.50 2.95 25.75
C ARG A 56 2.98 2.95 27.17
N ASP A 57 3.74 3.48 28.12
CA ASP A 57 3.44 3.32 29.54
C ASP A 57 2.48 4.40 30.05
N GLU A 58 2.63 5.65 29.61
CA GLU A 58 1.77 6.76 30.06
C GLU A 58 0.49 6.90 29.21
N ARG A 59 0.59 6.68 27.89
CA ARG A 59 -0.55 6.77 26.96
C ARG A 59 -1.19 5.43 26.59
N GLY A 60 -0.63 4.31 27.02
CA GLY A 60 -1.17 2.97 26.75
C GLY A 60 -1.16 2.56 25.28
N TRP A 61 -0.31 3.17 24.43
CA TRP A 61 -0.26 2.79 23.02
C TRP A 61 0.48 1.48 22.82
N ILE A 62 -0.07 0.65 21.94
CA ILE A 62 0.58 -0.58 21.48
C ILE A 62 1.62 -0.22 20.40
N VAL A 63 2.83 0.14 20.84
CA VAL A 63 3.97 0.51 19.98
C VAL A 63 5.27 -0.14 20.45
N SER A 64 6.17 -0.45 19.52
CA SER A 64 7.51 -0.98 19.82
C SER A 64 8.62 0.02 19.50
N TRP A 65 9.79 -0.17 20.13
CA TRP A 65 11.01 0.61 19.85
C TRP A 65 11.32 0.69 18.36
N SER A 66 11.19 -0.44 17.64
CA SER A 66 11.46 -0.52 16.21
C SER A 66 10.52 0.36 15.38
N GLN A 67 9.24 0.45 15.76
CA GLN A 67 8.28 1.31 15.07
C GLN A 67 8.64 2.79 15.26
N ILE A 68 8.90 3.20 16.50
CA ILE A 68 9.27 4.58 16.83
C ILE A 68 10.55 4.98 16.09
N ARG A 69 11.57 4.12 16.10
CA ARG A 69 12.83 4.36 15.38
C ARG A 69 12.63 4.46 13.87
N GLN A 70 11.75 3.64 13.30
CA GLN A 70 11.42 3.72 11.88
C GLN A 70 10.70 5.01 11.51
N TRP A 71 9.75 5.47 12.33
CA TRP A 71 9.06 6.75 12.10
C TRP A 71 10.04 7.92 12.20
N TRP A 72 10.93 7.90 13.19
CA TRP A 72 12.00 8.90 13.31
C TRP A 72 12.92 8.94 12.10
N LYS A 73 13.34 7.77 11.59
CA LYS A 73 14.17 7.66 10.39
C LYS A 73 13.47 8.22 9.15
N LYS A 74 12.14 8.09 9.07
CA LYS A 74 11.31 8.54 7.94
C LYS A 74 10.55 9.85 8.22
N ARG A 75 10.96 10.63 9.23
CA ARG A 75 10.20 11.80 9.71
C ARG A 75 9.92 12.84 8.63
N GLU A 76 10.89 13.12 7.76
CA GLU A 76 10.70 14.09 6.66
C GLU A 76 9.64 13.64 5.66
N GLN A 77 9.63 12.34 5.33
CA GLN A 77 8.60 11.76 4.47
C GLN A 77 7.22 11.80 5.13
N LEU A 78 7.16 11.60 6.45
CA LEU A 78 5.91 11.67 7.20
C LEU A 78 5.35 13.09 7.26
N ARG A 79 6.21 14.12 7.38
CA ARG A 79 5.79 15.54 7.35
C ARG A 79 5.15 15.94 6.03
N GLN A 80 5.61 15.37 4.92
CA GLN A 80 5.07 15.62 3.58
C GLN A 80 3.81 14.79 3.27
N THR A 81 3.42 13.85 4.14
CA THR A 81 2.27 12.98 3.91
C THR A 81 1.01 13.54 4.57
N ARG A 82 -0.15 13.37 3.93
CA ARG A 82 -1.44 13.76 4.52
C ARG A 82 -1.69 13.03 5.84
N THR A 83 -2.07 13.79 6.88
CA THR A 83 -2.21 13.32 8.28
C THR A 83 -3.16 12.14 8.47
N THR A 84 -4.22 12.05 7.66
CA THR A 84 -5.22 10.97 7.73
C THR A 84 -4.72 9.64 7.15
N MET A 85 -3.63 9.63 6.38
CA MET A 85 -3.11 8.41 5.76
C MET A 85 -2.43 7.52 6.81
N ARG A 86 -2.43 6.21 6.59
CA ARG A 86 -1.66 5.26 7.43
C ARG A 86 -0.29 4.91 6.84
N ARG A 87 -0.06 5.21 5.56
CA ARG A 87 1.19 4.94 4.82
C ARG A 87 1.63 6.19 4.08
N VAL A 88 2.95 6.35 3.92
CA VAL A 88 3.55 7.33 3.00
C VAL A 88 3.21 6.93 1.56
N ALA A 89 3.04 7.91 0.67
CA ALA A 89 2.85 7.66 -0.76
C ALA A 89 3.98 6.77 -1.31
N GLY A 90 3.65 5.82 -2.18
CA GLY A 90 4.63 4.86 -2.73
C GLY A 90 5.15 3.80 -1.73
N GLY A 91 4.71 3.80 -0.47
CA GLY A 91 5.09 2.82 0.55
C GLY A 91 4.39 1.45 0.42
N GLY A 92 3.73 1.18 -0.71
CA GLY A 92 3.14 -0.12 -1.03
C GLY A 92 4.19 -1.12 -1.53
N ALA A 93 3.81 -2.40 -1.61
CA ALA A 93 4.63 -3.39 -2.27
C ALA A 93 4.82 -2.99 -3.75
N LYS A 94 6.07 -2.94 -4.20
CA LYS A 94 6.37 -2.75 -5.62
C LYS A 94 5.87 -3.97 -6.40
N PRO A 95 5.42 -3.81 -7.65
CA PRO A 95 5.01 -4.95 -8.47
C PRO A 95 6.18 -5.93 -8.64
N ARG A 96 5.90 -7.23 -8.53
CA ARG A 96 6.92 -8.28 -8.66
C ARG A 96 7.57 -8.28 -10.05
N LEU A 97 6.82 -7.87 -11.08
CA LEU A 97 7.21 -7.92 -12.48
C LEU A 97 7.15 -6.51 -13.10
N ARG A 98 7.94 -5.57 -12.55
CA ARG A 98 7.89 -4.16 -13.01
C ARG A 98 8.26 -4.02 -14.49
N GLY A 99 9.34 -4.66 -14.96
CA GLY A 99 9.76 -4.56 -16.37
C GLY A 99 8.68 -5.06 -17.34
N LEU A 100 8.07 -6.22 -17.01
CA LEU A 100 6.91 -6.74 -17.74
C LEU A 100 5.75 -5.73 -17.82
N GLU A 101 5.46 -5.04 -16.72
CA GLU A 101 4.39 -4.05 -16.66
C GLU A 101 4.72 -2.79 -17.46
N GLU A 102 5.98 -2.37 -17.54
CA GLU A 102 6.43 -1.23 -18.36
C GLU A 102 6.26 -1.56 -19.85
N ASP A 103 6.79 -2.70 -20.31
CA ASP A 103 6.66 -3.14 -21.71
C ASP A 103 5.20 -3.33 -22.14
N LEU A 104 4.38 -3.92 -21.26
CA LEU A 104 2.95 -4.09 -21.52
C LEU A 104 2.23 -2.74 -21.59
N PHE A 105 2.61 -1.78 -20.77
CA PHE A 105 2.01 -0.45 -20.78
C PHE A 105 2.32 0.29 -22.09
N ASP A 106 3.54 0.19 -22.60
CA ASP A 106 3.91 0.78 -23.89
C ASP A 106 3.10 0.20 -25.05
N GLN A 107 2.87 -1.12 -25.05
CA GLN A 107 1.97 -1.75 -26.04
C GLN A 107 0.52 -1.27 -25.91
N VAL A 108 0.02 -1.09 -24.69
CA VAL A 108 -1.32 -0.52 -24.46
C VAL A 108 -1.41 0.91 -24.99
N LEU A 109 -0.39 1.73 -24.79
CA LEU A 109 -0.35 3.09 -25.33
C LEU A 109 -0.33 3.10 -26.86
N TYR A 110 0.50 2.25 -27.48
CA TYR A 110 0.59 2.11 -28.94
C TYR A 110 -0.76 1.73 -29.56
N LEU A 111 -1.45 0.72 -29.01
CA LEU A 111 -2.76 0.32 -29.51
C LEU A 111 -3.80 1.43 -29.35
N ARG A 112 -3.79 2.11 -28.19
CA ARG A 112 -4.70 3.23 -27.95
C ARG A 112 -4.42 4.42 -28.85
N SER A 113 -3.17 4.70 -29.21
CA SER A 113 -2.86 5.74 -30.21
C SER A 113 -3.37 5.39 -31.60
N ASN A 114 -3.47 4.09 -31.91
CA ASN A 114 -4.08 3.59 -33.16
C ASN A 114 -5.61 3.47 -33.07
N LYS A 115 -6.25 4.05 -32.04
CA LYS A 115 -7.69 3.93 -31.76
C LYS A 115 -8.18 2.47 -31.54
N GLU A 116 -7.27 1.54 -31.26
CA GLU A 116 -7.61 0.14 -31.03
C GLU A 116 -8.10 -0.11 -29.59
N LYS A 117 -9.11 -0.97 -29.48
CA LYS A 117 -9.73 -1.29 -28.19
C LYS A 117 -8.88 -2.29 -27.40
N VAL A 118 -8.24 -1.79 -26.34
CA VAL A 118 -7.54 -2.63 -25.36
C VAL A 118 -8.51 -3.15 -24.31
N THR A 119 -8.76 -4.46 -24.28
CA THR A 119 -9.64 -5.13 -23.30
C THR A 119 -8.84 -5.81 -22.18
N ARG A 120 -9.50 -6.13 -21.05
CA ARG A 120 -8.85 -6.89 -19.96
C ARG A 120 -8.35 -8.28 -20.41
N PRO A 121 -9.11 -9.08 -21.18
CA PRO A 121 -8.61 -10.35 -21.72
C PRO A 121 -7.39 -10.16 -22.62
N TRP A 122 -7.36 -9.11 -23.43
CA TRP A 122 -6.19 -8.78 -24.24
C TRP A 122 -4.97 -8.51 -23.36
N ILE A 123 -5.11 -7.68 -22.33
CA ILE A 123 -4.02 -7.38 -21.37
C ILE A 123 -3.51 -8.68 -20.72
N GLN A 124 -4.40 -9.58 -20.32
CA GLN A 124 -4.03 -10.86 -19.70
C GLN A 124 -3.26 -11.77 -20.66
N PHE A 125 -3.76 -11.91 -21.89
CA PHE A 125 -3.11 -12.70 -22.92
C PHE A 125 -1.70 -12.17 -23.23
N THR A 126 -1.59 -10.87 -23.52
CA THR A 126 -0.33 -10.22 -23.86
C THR A 126 0.67 -10.30 -22.71
N ALA A 127 0.24 -10.08 -21.47
CA ALA A 127 1.12 -10.19 -20.30
C ALA A 127 1.70 -11.60 -20.13
N ARG A 128 0.93 -12.66 -20.40
CA ARG A 128 1.42 -14.04 -20.36
C ARG A 128 2.43 -14.31 -21.47
N ALA A 129 2.15 -13.81 -22.68
CA ALA A 129 3.05 -13.95 -23.82
C ALA A 129 4.40 -13.27 -23.54
N VAL A 130 4.38 -12.04 -23.02
CA VAL A 130 5.59 -11.28 -22.68
C VAL A 130 6.34 -11.94 -21.51
N ALA A 131 5.64 -12.41 -20.46
CA ALA A 131 6.28 -13.11 -19.35
C ALA A 131 6.97 -14.42 -19.81
N SER A 132 6.31 -15.18 -20.68
CA SER A 132 6.87 -16.41 -21.24
C SER A 132 8.09 -16.14 -22.13
N SER A 133 8.03 -15.11 -22.99
CA SER A 133 9.09 -14.84 -23.96
C SER A 133 10.30 -14.11 -23.38
N GLN A 134 10.08 -13.13 -22.50
CA GLN A 134 11.15 -12.29 -21.99
C GLN A 134 11.74 -12.78 -20.65
N LEU A 135 10.91 -13.37 -19.80
CA LEU A 135 11.32 -13.74 -18.43
C LEU A 135 11.45 -15.25 -18.25
N GLY A 136 11.04 -16.06 -19.24
CA GLY A 136 10.95 -17.51 -19.11
C GLY A 136 9.96 -17.96 -18.03
N ASP A 137 9.08 -17.05 -17.58
CA ASP A 137 8.11 -17.33 -16.52
C ASP A 137 6.81 -17.85 -17.12
N HIS A 138 6.72 -19.17 -17.24
CA HIS A 138 5.53 -19.87 -17.72
C HIS A 138 4.46 -20.08 -16.63
N GLU A 139 4.79 -19.81 -15.36
CA GLU A 139 3.83 -19.93 -14.24
C GLU A 139 2.98 -18.66 -14.10
N PHE A 140 3.40 -17.56 -14.71
CA PHE A 140 2.67 -16.31 -14.65
C PHE A 140 1.27 -16.39 -15.29
N ILE A 141 0.24 -16.38 -14.45
CA ILE A 141 -1.16 -16.54 -14.88
C ILE A 141 -1.89 -15.24 -15.27
N ALA A 142 -1.31 -14.06 -15.07
CA ALA A 142 -1.99 -12.77 -15.27
C ALA A 142 -3.42 -12.71 -14.67
N SER A 143 -3.57 -13.02 -13.38
CA SER A 143 -4.89 -13.07 -12.73
C SER A 143 -5.65 -11.74 -12.76
N ASP A 144 -6.97 -11.77 -12.60
CA ASP A 144 -7.79 -10.55 -12.54
C ASP A 144 -7.33 -9.53 -11.50
N ARG A 145 -6.84 -10.03 -10.36
CA ARG A 145 -6.27 -9.20 -9.30
C ARG A 145 -4.99 -8.52 -9.77
N TRP A 146 -4.12 -9.24 -10.47
CA TRP A 146 -2.91 -8.66 -11.05
C TRP A 146 -3.25 -7.63 -12.14
N THR A 147 -4.15 -7.98 -13.08
CA THR A 147 -4.60 -7.09 -14.16
C THR A 147 -5.24 -5.81 -13.61
N GLY A 148 -6.11 -5.93 -12.60
CA GLY A 148 -6.70 -4.77 -11.92
C GLY A 148 -5.65 -3.91 -11.23
N GLY A 149 -4.65 -4.52 -10.59
CA GLY A 149 -3.52 -3.80 -10.02
C GLY A 149 -2.68 -3.07 -11.06
N PHE A 150 -2.36 -3.73 -12.18
CA PHE A 150 -1.65 -3.14 -13.32
C PHE A 150 -2.41 -1.91 -13.84
N MET A 151 -3.68 -2.08 -14.19
CA MET A 151 -4.50 -0.98 -14.69
C MET A 151 -4.60 0.19 -13.70
N ALA A 152 -4.64 -0.08 -12.39
CA ALA A 152 -4.67 0.95 -11.36
C ALA A 152 -3.35 1.72 -11.26
N ARG A 153 -2.21 1.01 -11.30
CA ARG A 153 -0.88 1.61 -11.21
C ARG A 153 -0.57 2.53 -12.40
N TYR A 154 -1.01 2.14 -13.58
CA TYR A 154 -0.76 2.86 -14.84
C TYR A 154 -1.92 3.78 -15.26
N GLY A 155 -2.93 3.98 -14.40
CA GLY A 155 -4.03 4.91 -14.68
C GLY A 155 -4.88 4.53 -15.90
N LEU A 156 -4.94 3.24 -16.26
CA LEU A 156 -5.67 2.76 -17.44
C LEU A 156 -7.19 2.78 -17.28
N PHE A 157 -7.67 3.01 -16.05
CA PHE A 157 -9.09 3.24 -15.74
C PHE A 157 -9.55 4.69 -15.98
N LEU A 158 -8.62 5.66 -16.10
CA LEU A 158 -9.01 7.04 -16.32
C LEU A 158 -9.48 7.21 -17.77
N ARG A 159 -10.68 7.78 -17.95
CA ARG A 159 -11.23 8.13 -19.27
C ARG A 159 -10.28 8.99 -20.11
N ARG A 160 -9.45 9.84 -19.48
CA ARG A 160 -8.41 10.64 -20.16
C ARG A 160 -7.43 9.79 -20.96
N THR A 161 -7.07 8.61 -20.45
CA THR A 161 -6.20 7.63 -21.10
C THR A 161 -6.96 6.73 -22.09
N THR A 162 -8.29 6.81 -22.12
CA THR A 162 -9.20 5.96 -22.92
C THR A 162 -9.84 6.73 -24.07
N ASN A 163 -9.85 8.07 -24.03
CA ASN A 163 -10.41 8.94 -25.06
C ASN A 163 -9.51 9.15 -26.29
N LEU A 164 -8.35 8.47 -26.38
CA LEU A 164 -7.62 8.40 -27.65
C LEU A 164 -8.40 7.63 -28.74
N THR A 165 -9.46 6.91 -28.36
CA THR A 165 -10.35 6.20 -29.28
C THR A 165 -11.59 7.00 -29.70
N VAL A 166 -11.65 8.31 -29.43
CA VAL A 166 -12.73 9.14 -29.99
C VAL A 166 -12.44 9.27 -31.48
N LEU A 167 -13.33 8.69 -32.30
CA LEU A 167 -13.33 8.83 -33.75
C LEU A 167 -13.32 10.32 -34.08
N ASP A 168 -12.54 10.72 -35.09
CA ASP A 168 -12.56 12.10 -35.56
C ASP A 168 -13.94 12.36 -36.21
N ASP A 169 -14.43 13.59 -36.19
CA ASP A 169 -15.75 13.94 -36.74
C ASP A 169 -15.85 13.53 -38.23
N GLU A 170 -14.73 13.56 -38.95
CA GLU A 170 -14.59 13.12 -40.33
C GLU A 170 -14.85 11.61 -40.50
N GLU A 171 -14.35 10.79 -39.57
CA GLU A 171 -14.51 9.33 -39.53
C GLU A 171 -15.94 8.91 -39.16
N LEU A 172 -16.66 9.78 -38.41
CA LEU A 172 -18.08 9.63 -38.10
C LEU A 172 -18.96 9.95 -39.30
N THR A 173 -18.64 11.03 -40.04
CA THR A 173 -19.39 11.39 -41.24
C THR A 173 -19.30 10.31 -42.31
N ASP A 174 -18.11 9.74 -42.53
CA ASP A 174 -17.88 8.74 -43.58
C ASP A 174 -18.66 7.42 -43.34
N ARG A 175 -18.87 7.05 -42.07
CA ARG A 175 -19.72 5.90 -41.70
C ARG A 175 -21.22 6.16 -41.77
N SER A 176 -21.65 7.41 -41.72
CA SER A 176 -23.07 7.78 -41.72
C SER A 176 -23.67 7.89 -43.11
N VAL A 177 -22.84 7.94 -44.15
CA VAL A 177 -23.24 8.17 -45.55
C VAL A 177 -23.23 6.88 -46.40
N ASN A 178 -22.99 5.71 -45.78
CA ASN A 178 -23.12 4.38 -46.42
C ASN A 178 -24.36 3.62 -45.97
#